data_AF-A0A482W3X0-F1
#
_entry.id   AF-A0A482W3X0-F1
#
_cell.length_a   1.000
_cell.length_b   1.000
_cell.length_c   1.000
_cell.angle_alpha   90.00
_cell.angle_beta   90.00
_cell.angle_gamma   90.00
#
_symmetry.space_group_name_H-M   'P 1'
#
loop_
_entity.id
_entity.type
_entity.pdbx_description
1 polymer ?
#
loop_
_entity_poly.entity_id
_entity_poly.type
_entity_poly.pdbx_seq_one_letter_code
_entity_poly.pdbx_strand_id
1 'polypeptide(L)'
;RLRVEKAGGGWCPKQQVERGIREYLQVDLGEVHVVTGVQTQGRYDRGRGQEYAEEYTVEYWRPGLNEWKEYKRWDNKQVIN
;
A
#
# COMPACT_ATOMS: atom_id res chain seq x y z
N ARG A 1 8.02 6.38 2.60
CA ARG A 1 7.48 7.56 3.33
C ARG A 1 7.21 8.65 2.32
N LEU A 2 6.04 9.30 2.37
CA LEU A 2 5.68 10.37 1.43
C LEU A 2 6.67 11.54 1.50
N ARG A 3 6.94 12.15 0.34
CA ARG A 3 7.77 13.35 0.16
C ARG A 3 9.20 13.20 0.69
N VAL A 4 9.74 11.98 0.68
CA VAL A 4 11.10 11.70 1.13
C VAL A 4 11.87 10.95 0.05
N GLU A 5 12.93 11.57 -0.45
CA GLU A 5 13.87 10.95 -1.39
C GLU A 5 15.06 10.34 -0.65
N LYS A 6 14.82 9.21 0.03
CA LYS A 6 15.90 8.39 0.62
C LYS A 6 15.90 7.01 -0.01
N ALA A 7 17.09 6.43 -0.17
CA ALA A 7 17.28 5.06 -0.66
C ALA A 7 16.47 4.73 -1.94
N GLY A 8 16.53 5.62 -2.93
CA GLY A 8 15.80 5.45 -4.20
C GLY A 8 14.44 6.15 -4.25
N GLY A 9 13.89 6.64 -3.13
CA GLY A 9 12.74 7.56 -3.13
C GLY A 9 11.36 6.90 -3.22
N GLY A 10 11.28 5.57 -3.07
CA GLY A 10 10.04 4.81 -3.04
C GLY A 10 10.28 3.39 -2.54
N TRP A 11 9.21 2.64 -2.28
CA TRP A 11 9.28 1.19 -2.13
C TRP A 11 8.96 0.57 -3.49
N CYS A 12 9.80 -0.37 -3.93
CA CYS A 12 9.59 -1.13 -5.16
C CYS A 12 9.76 -2.62 -4.82
N PRO A 13 8.76 -3.47 -5.09
CA PRO A 13 8.92 -4.90 -4.90
C PRO A 13 9.98 -5.45 -5.84
N LYS A 14 10.59 -6.57 -5.47
CA LYS A 14 11.62 -7.22 -6.30
C LYS A 14 11.01 -7.85 -7.55
N GLN A 15 9.83 -8.44 -7.42
CA GLN A 15 9.09 -9.04 -8.53
C GLN A 15 8.09 -8.03 -9.09
N GLN A 16 7.89 -8.07 -10.40
CA GLN A 16 6.80 -7.34 -11.03
C GLN A 16 5.47 -7.89 -10.52
N VAL A 17 4.56 -7.00 -10.16
CA VAL A 17 3.22 -7.39 -9.68
C VAL A 17 2.40 -7.85 -10.89
N GLU A 18 2.15 -9.15 -10.95
CA GLU A 18 1.38 -9.81 -12.00
C GLU A 18 0.45 -10.87 -11.39
N ARG A 19 -0.36 -11.53 -12.23
CA ARG A 19 -1.31 -12.55 -11.77
C ARG A 19 -0.58 -13.68 -11.02
N GLY A 20 -0.91 -13.83 -9.74
CA GLY A 20 -0.33 -14.86 -8.86
C GLY A 20 0.89 -14.39 -8.04
N ILE A 21 1.37 -13.17 -8.27
CA ILE A 21 2.44 -12.56 -7.46
C ILE A 21 1.79 -11.61 -6.45
N ARG A 22 2.00 -11.87 -5.16
CA ARG A 22 1.51 -11.04 -4.06
C ARG A 22 2.68 -10.35 -3.37
N GLU A 23 2.80 -9.06 -3.60
CA GLU A 23 3.77 -8.18 -2.96
C GLU A 23 3.02 -7.16 -2.09
N TYR A 24 3.59 -6.78 -0.95
CA TYR A 24 2.92 -5.87 -0.01
C TYR A 24 3.90 -5.04 0.80
N LEU A 25 3.44 -3.86 1.21
CA LEU A 25 4.08 -3.04 2.23
C LEU A 25 3.22 -3.09 3.50
N GLN A 26 3.75 -3.71 4.55
CA GLN A 26 3.07 -3.72 5.86
C GLN A 26 3.47 -2.50 6.68
N VAL A 27 2.48 -1.86 7.31
CA VAL A 27 2.68 -0.77 8.27
C VAL A 27 2.10 -1.20 9.61
N ASP A 28 2.96 -1.34 10.62
CA ASP A 28 2.54 -1.58 12.00
C ASP A 28 2.35 -0.23 12.71
N LEU A 29 1.15 0.00 13.25
CA LEU A 29 0.77 1.21 13.97
C LEU A 29 0.97 1.09 15.49
N GLY A 30 1.38 -0.09 15.99
CA GLY A 30 1.65 -0.36 17.42
C GLY A 30 0.40 -0.61 18.26
N GLU A 31 -0.68 0.14 18.02
CA GLU A 31 -1.99 -0.03 18.69
C GLU A 31 -3.16 0.09 17.70
N VAL A 32 -4.39 -0.14 18.17
CA VAL A 32 -5.58 -0.09 17.31
C VAL A 32 -5.92 1.35 16.95
N HIS A 33 -5.97 1.63 15.66
CA HIS A 33 -6.30 2.95 15.12
C HIS A 33 -7.50 2.89 14.18
N VAL A 34 -8.23 4.01 14.10
CA VAL A 34 -9.22 4.25 13.05
C VAL A 34 -8.52 4.91 11.86
N VAL A 35 -8.31 4.16 10.79
CA VAL A 35 -7.72 4.67 9.55
C VAL A 35 -8.84 5.19 8.65
N THR A 36 -8.82 6.49 8.36
CA THR A 36 -9.85 7.17 7.54
C THR A 36 -9.41 7.46 6.10
N GLY A 37 -8.14 7.27 5.78
CA GLY A 37 -7.60 7.53 4.46
C GLY A 37 -6.20 6.96 4.27
N VAL A 38 -5.84 6.79 2.99
CA VAL A 38 -4.52 6.35 2.54
C VAL A 38 -4.07 7.32 1.46
N GLN A 39 -2.79 7.71 1.50
CA GLN A 39 -2.17 8.50 0.45
C GLN A 39 -0.93 7.76 -0.04
N THR A 40 -0.86 7.53 -1.35
CA THR A 40 0.26 6.89 -2.02
C THR A 40 1.10 7.93 -2.77
N GLN A 41 2.35 7.57 -3.07
CA GLN A 41 3.23 8.33 -3.97
C GLN A 41 4.20 7.35 -4.59
N GLY A 42 4.41 7.47 -5.90
CA GLY A 42 5.47 6.76 -6.60
C GLY A 42 6.87 7.27 -6.27
N ARG A 43 7.85 6.71 -6.97
CA ARG A 43 9.23 7.17 -6.91
C ARG A 43 9.33 8.54 -7.59
N TYR A 44 9.85 9.55 -6.89
CA TYR A 44 9.98 10.89 -7.46
C TYR A 44 11.25 11.06 -8.34
N ASP A 45 12.42 10.63 -7.85
CA ASP A 45 13.72 10.70 -8.53
C ASP A 45 13.99 12.05 -9.22
N ARG A 46 13.92 13.12 -8.43
CA ARG A 46 14.11 14.50 -8.89
C ARG A 46 13.21 14.86 -10.09
N GLY A 47 12.01 14.29 -10.13
CA GLY A 47 11.03 14.49 -11.21
C GLY A 47 11.21 13.58 -12.43
N ARG A 48 12.11 12.60 -12.39
CA ARG A 48 12.33 11.63 -13.48
C ARG A 48 11.70 10.27 -13.21
N GLY A 49 11.26 10.02 -11.97
CA GLY A 49 10.64 8.76 -11.61
C GLY A 49 9.32 8.58 -12.36
N GLN A 50 9.11 7.36 -12.85
CA GLN A 50 7.91 6.96 -13.59
C GLN A 50 7.17 5.82 -12.90
N GLU A 51 7.75 5.28 -11.83
CA GLU A 51 7.26 4.12 -11.12
C GLU A 51 6.29 4.55 -10.03
N TYR A 52 5.01 4.25 -10.22
CA TYR A 52 3.96 4.40 -9.22
C TYR A 52 2.99 3.21 -9.32
N ALA A 53 2.36 2.87 -8.20
CA ALA A 53 1.27 1.90 -8.22
C ALA A 53 0.00 2.61 -8.72
N GLU A 54 -0.54 2.14 -9.84
CA GLU A 54 -1.78 2.67 -10.43
C GLU A 54 -3.02 2.25 -9.63
N GLU A 55 -2.95 1.06 -9.04
CA GLU A 55 -4.02 0.44 -8.28
C GLU A 55 -3.44 -0.31 -7.08
N TYR A 56 -4.21 -0.39 -5.99
CA TYR A 56 -3.83 -1.16 -4.82
C TYR A 56 -5.06 -1.69 -4.08
N THR A 57 -4.87 -2.71 -3.26
CA THR A 57 -5.85 -3.17 -2.26
C THR A 57 -5.32 -2.89 -0.86
N VAL A 58 -6.21 -2.91 0.13
CA VAL A 58 -5.84 -2.77 1.54
C VAL A 58 -6.31 -4.00 2.29
N GLU A 59 -5.39 -4.59 3.05
CA GLU A 59 -5.72 -5.58 4.06
C GLU A 59 -5.40 -5.00 5.44
N TYR A 60 -6.19 -5.38 6.44
CA TYR A 60 -5.97 -4.99 7.82
C TYR A 60 -6.10 -6.18 8.77
N TRP A 61 -5.39 -6.10 9.88
CA TRP A 61 -5.50 -7.03 10.99
C TRP A 61 -5.60 -6.24 12.30
N ARG A 62 -6.28 -6.82 13.29
CA ARG A 62 -6.33 -6.30 14.66
C ARG A 62 -6.54 -7.47 15.64
N PRO A 63 -6.21 -7.30 16.93
CA PRO A 63 -6.50 -8.30 17.94
C PRO A 63 -7.96 -8.79 17.89
N GLY A 64 -8.14 -10.11 18.01
CA GLY A 64 -9.43 -10.78 17.86
C GLY A 64 -9.76 -11.23 16.43
N LEU A 65 -8.95 -10.88 15.42
CA LEU A 65 -9.04 -11.48 14.09
C LEU A 65 -8.07 -12.66 13.97
N ASN A 66 -8.53 -13.75 13.37
CA ASN A 66 -7.72 -14.94 13.13
C ASN A 66 -6.86 -14.84 11.85
N GLU A 67 -7.14 -13.85 11.01
CA GLU A 67 -6.50 -13.65 9.71
C GLU A 67 -6.64 -12.19 9.27
N TRP A 68 -5.81 -11.78 8.31
CA TRP A 68 -5.96 -10.49 7.64
C TRP A 68 -7.31 -10.41 6.92
N LYS A 69 -7.94 -9.24 6.99
CA LYS A 69 -9.21 -8.97 6.33
C LYS A 69 -8.99 -7.93 5.25
N GLU A 70 -9.56 -8.22 4.09
CA GLU A 70 -9.55 -7.30 2.97
C GLU A 70 -10.57 -6.17 3.19
N TYR A 71 -10.13 -4.95 2.93
CA TYR A 71 -11.00 -3.78 2.96
C TYR A 71 -11.82 -3.71 1.67
N LYS A 72 -13.12 -3.45 1.84
CA LYS A 72 -14.03 -3.12 0.75
C LYS A 72 -14.59 -1.74 0.99
N ARG A 73 -14.59 -0.93 -0.06
CA ARG A 73 -15.30 0.35 -0.08
C ARG A 73 -16.80 0.11 0.08
N TRP A 74 -17.52 1.19 0.35
CA TRP A 74 -18.99 1.18 0.49
C TRP A 74 -19.72 0.66 -0.75
N ASP A 75 -19.09 0.72 -1.93
CA ASP A 75 -19.59 0.19 -3.21
C ASP A 75 -19.11 -1.25 -3.51
N ASN A 76 -18.59 -1.96 -2.50
CA ASN A 76 -17.99 -3.29 -2.58
C ASN A 76 -16.70 -3.41 -3.42
N LYS A 77 -16.11 -2.29 -3.87
CA LYS A 77 -14.82 -2.34 -4.57
C LYS A 77 -13.67 -2.54 -3.60
N GLN A 78 -12.76 -3.45 -3.95
CA GLN A 78 -11.53 -3.75 -3.20
C GLN A 78 -10.33 -2.99 -3.80
N VAL A 79 -10.33 -2.86 -5.12
CA VAL A 79 -9.31 -2.11 -5.86
C VAL A 79 -9.54 -0.63 -5.67
N ILE A 80 -8.50 0.06 -5.23
CA ILE A 80 -8.44 1.50 -5.01
C ILE A 80 -7.44 2.08 -6.01
N ASN A 81 -7.87 3.11 -6.72
CA ASN A 81 -7.07 3.90 -7.65
C ASN A 81 -6.98 5.36 -7.19
#